data_AF-A0A642UCE5-F1
#
_entry.id   AF-A0A642UCE5-F1
#
_cell.length_a   1.000
_cell.length_b   1.000
_cell.length_c   1.000
_cell.angle_alpha   90.00
_cell.angle_beta   90.00
_cell.angle_gamma   90.00
#
_symmetry.space_group_name_H-M   'P 1'
#
loop_
_entity.id
_entity.type
_entity.pdbx_description
1 polymer ?
#
loop_
_entity_poly.entity_id
_entity_poly.type
_entity_poly.pdbx_seq_one_letter_code
_entity_poly.pdbx_strand_id
1 'polypeptide(L)'
;MSGLEQSLFQLKFTAKQLNRQAAKAAKEETQERAKIKKALTQGNNDIAQLYAQNAIRKANERVNLLRLASRIDAVASRVQTAVTMRSVTGNMSQVIRGMDKALQTMNLERISMVMDKFESQFEDLDASTNYYEATTNNVNALTTPQDQVDELMSQVADEAGIEMKQGLNETQIEINAPVVGISEEKEDKLAERLRALRN
;
A
#
# COMPACT_ATOMS: atom_id res chain seq x y z
N MET A 1 -4.73 -30.51 2.91
CA MET A 1 -5.26 -29.17 3.22
C MET A 1 -5.93 -29.24 4.57
N SER A 2 -5.52 -28.37 5.49
CA SER A 2 -6.19 -28.22 6.79
C SER A 2 -7.67 -27.84 6.57
N GLY A 3 -8.58 -28.32 7.42
CA GLY A 3 -10.00 -27.92 7.32
C GLY A 3 -10.22 -26.40 7.36
N LEU A 4 -9.29 -25.67 7.98
CA LEU A 4 -9.25 -24.20 7.97
C LEU A 4 -8.90 -23.59 6.60
N GLU A 5 -7.98 -24.21 5.85
CA GLU A 5 -7.60 -23.75 4.50
C GLU A 5 -8.75 -23.96 3.50
N GLN A 6 -9.44 -25.09 3.62
CA GLN A 6 -10.61 -25.38 2.79
C GLN A 6 -11.78 -24.45 3.12
N SER A 7 -12.00 -24.17 4.42
CA SER A 7 -13.00 -23.19 4.85
C SER A 7 -12.67 -21.78 4.35
N LEU A 8 -11.39 -21.39 4.41
CA LEU A 8 -10.92 -20.10 3.89
C LEU A 8 -11.15 -19.97 2.38
N PHE A 9 -10.84 -21.01 1.62
CA PHE A 9 -11.13 -21.05 0.18
C PHE A 9 -12.63 -20.88 -0.09
N GLN A 10 -13.48 -21.63 0.63
CA GLN A 10 -14.92 -21.56 0.46
C GLN A 10 -15.47 -20.17 0.81
N LEU A 11 -14.95 -19.51 1.86
CA LEU A 11 -15.35 -18.15 2.25
C LEU A 11 -14.96 -17.13 1.17
N LYS A 12 -13.72 -17.14 0.68
CA LYS A 12 -13.28 -16.25 -0.41
C LYS A 12 -14.07 -16.49 -1.69
N PHE A 13 -14.32 -17.75 -2.03
CA PHE A 13 -15.14 -18.11 -3.19
C PHE A 13 -16.56 -17.57 -3.05
N THR A 14 -17.18 -17.76 -1.90
CA THR A 14 -18.54 -17.27 -1.60
C THR A 14 -18.61 -15.74 -1.65
N ALA A 15 -17.64 -15.03 -1.08
CA ALA A 15 -17.56 -13.57 -1.18
C ALA A 15 -17.48 -13.10 -2.63
N LYS A 16 -16.65 -13.75 -3.46
CA LYS A 16 -16.54 -13.44 -4.90
C LYS A 16 -17.83 -13.75 -5.66
N GLN A 17 -18.50 -14.86 -5.34
CA GLN A 17 -19.78 -15.23 -5.93
C GLN A 17 -20.88 -14.21 -5.60
N LEU A 18 -20.96 -13.75 -4.34
CA LEU A 18 -21.91 -12.72 -3.91
C LEU A 18 -21.63 -11.38 -4.58
N ASN A 19 -20.37 -10.98 -4.71
CA ASN A 19 -20.00 -9.77 -5.46
C ASN A 19 -20.42 -9.85 -6.94
N ARG A 20 -20.26 -11.01 -7.57
CA ARG A 20 -20.72 -11.23 -8.95
C ARG A 20 -22.24 -11.18 -9.07
N GLN A 21 -22.97 -11.75 -8.10
CA GLN A 21 -24.43 -11.66 -8.05
C GLN A 21 -24.90 -10.21 -7.82
N ALA A 22 -24.22 -9.45 -6.97
CA ALA A 22 -24.50 -8.03 -6.77
C ALA A 22 -24.28 -7.21 -8.06
N ALA A 23 -23.20 -7.47 -8.79
CA ALA A 23 -22.94 -6.84 -10.09
C ALA A 23 -24.02 -7.21 -11.13
N LYS A 24 -24.49 -8.46 -11.12
CA LYS A 24 -25.60 -8.90 -11.98
C LYS A 24 -26.91 -8.16 -11.62
N ALA A 25 -27.23 -8.04 -10.33
CA ALA A 25 -28.39 -7.28 -9.86
C ALA A 25 -28.31 -5.80 -10.26
N ALA A 26 -27.11 -5.19 -10.25
CA ALA A 26 -26.90 -3.83 -10.75
C ALA A 26 -27.18 -3.68 -12.26
N LYS A 27 -26.79 -4.68 -13.05
CA LYS A 27 -27.08 -4.71 -14.49
C LYS A 27 -28.58 -4.88 -14.76
N GLU A 28 -29.25 -5.74 -14.00
CA GLU A 28 -30.71 -5.90 -14.06
C GLU A 28 -31.43 -4.60 -13.64
N GLU A 29 -30.95 -3.92 -12.60
CA GLU A 29 -31.49 -2.61 -12.17
C GLU A 29 -31.42 -1.56 -13.29
N THR A 30 -30.28 -1.44 -13.97
CA THR A 30 -30.12 -0.47 -15.07
C THR A 30 -31.00 -0.82 -16.28
N GLN A 31 -31.20 -2.10 -16.56
CA GLN A 31 -32.14 -2.57 -17.58
C GLN A 31 -33.59 -2.21 -17.24
N GLU A 32 -34.02 -2.44 -15.99
CA GLU A 32 -35.37 -2.05 -15.55
C GLU A 32 -35.54 -0.52 -15.59
N ARG A 33 -34.54 0.26 -15.20
CA ARG A 33 -34.56 1.74 -15.36
C ARG A 33 -34.73 2.17 -16.82
N ALA A 34 -34.10 1.47 -17.76
CA ALA A 34 -34.28 1.74 -19.19
C ALA A 34 -35.70 1.40 -19.66
N LYS A 35 -36.30 0.33 -19.15
CA LYS A 35 -37.71 -0.04 -19.43
C LYS A 35 -38.69 0.97 -18.85
N ILE A 36 -38.44 1.52 -17.66
CA ILE A 36 -39.26 2.60 -17.06
C ILE A 36 -39.30 3.80 -18.00
N LYS A 37 -38.16 4.24 -18.53
CA LYS A 37 -38.09 5.36 -19.48
C LYS A 37 -38.95 5.09 -20.72
N LYS A 38 -38.88 3.88 -21.28
CA LYS A 38 -39.71 3.48 -22.43
C LYS A 38 -41.21 3.45 -22.10
N ALA A 39 -41.59 2.88 -20.96
CA ALA A 39 -42.98 2.80 -20.52
C ALA A 39 -43.59 4.19 -20.29
N LEU A 40 -42.81 5.12 -19.71
CA LEU A 40 -43.21 6.52 -19.54
C LEU A 40 -43.44 7.22 -20.88
N THR A 41 -42.55 7.02 -21.86
CA THR A 41 -42.74 7.63 -23.21
C THR A 41 -43.96 7.09 -23.95
N GLN A 42 -44.40 5.88 -23.60
CA GLN A 42 -45.58 5.25 -24.19
C GLN A 42 -46.88 5.60 -23.44
N GLY A 43 -46.81 6.39 -22.36
CA GLY A 43 -47.98 6.78 -21.55
C GLY A 43 -48.52 5.68 -20.63
N ASN A 44 -47.84 4.54 -20.51
CA ASN A 44 -48.28 3.40 -19.71
C ASN A 44 -47.77 3.50 -18.27
N ASN A 45 -48.44 4.32 -17.45
CA ASN A 45 -48.03 4.60 -16.07
C ASN A 45 -48.04 3.37 -15.16
N ASP A 46 -48.99 2.45 -15.31
CA ASP A 46 -49.08 1.24 -14.48
C ASP A 46 -47.88 0.29 -14.72
N ILE A 47 -47.48 0.15 -15.98
CA ILE A 47 -46.31 -0.66 -16.38
C ILE A 47 -45.02 0.00 -15.89
N ALA A 48 -44.93 1.34 -15.95
CA ALA A 48 -43.79 2.09 -15.42
C ALA A 48 -43.65 1.92 -13.89
N GLN A 49 -44.75 1.92 -13.14
CA GLN A 49 -44.74 1.66 -11.70
C GLN A 49 -44.24 0.24 -11.38
N LEU A 50 -44.69 -0.77 -12.12
CA LEU A 50 -44.22 -2.15 -11.94
C LEU A 50 -42.71 -2.28 -12.17
N TYR A 51 -42.18 -1.68 -13.24
CA TYR A 51 -40.74 -1.68 -13.49
C TYR A 51 -39.95 -0.88 -12.45
N ALA A 52 -40.53 0.21 -11.92
CA ALA A 52 -39.92 0.97 -10.82
C ALA A 52 -39.81 0.16 -9.53
N GLN A 53 -40.87 -0.56 -9.14
CA GLN A 53 -40.83 -1.46 -7.98
C GLN A 53 -39.78 -2.55 -8.14
N ASN A 54 -39.68 -3.15 -9.34
CA ASN A 54 -38.65 -4.15 -9.64
C ASN A 54 -37.23 -3.57 -9.55
N ALA A 55 -37.02 -2.36 -10.07
CA ALA A 55 -35.72 -1.68 -9.97
C ALA A 55 -35.32 -1.41 -8.51
N ILE A 56 -36.25 -0.92 -7.67
CA ILE A 56 -36.00 -0.68 -6.24
C ILE A 56 -35.69 -1.99 -5.51
N ARG A 57 -36.45 -3.06 -5.81
CA ARG A 57 -36.20 -4.39 -5.24
C ARG A 57 -34.80 -4.88 -5.58
N LYS A 58 -34.38 -4.75 -6.84
CA LYS A 58 -33.02 -5.13 -7.31
C LYS A 58 -31.91 -4.26 -6.70
N ALA A 59 -32.16 -2.97 -6.51
CA ALA A 59 -31.23 -2.07 -5.83
C ALA A 59 -31.02 -2.48 -4.36
N ASN A 60 -32.10 -2.81 -3.65
CA ASN A 60 -32.03 -3.29 -2.26
C ASN A 60 -31.35 -4.67 -2.17
N GLU A 61 -31.66 -5.59 -3.10
CA GLU A 61 -30.99 -6.89 -3.22
C GLU A 61 -29.48 -6.71 -3.40
N ARG A 62 -29.05 -5.81 -4.31
CA ARG A 62 -27.65 -5.48 -4.53
C ARG A 62 -26.95 -5.00 -3.26
N VAL A 63 -27.55 -4.06 -2.53
CA VAL A 63 -26.96 -3.52 -1.28
C VAL A 63 -26.82 -4.62 -0.22
N ASN A 64 -27.83 -5.47 -0.08
CA ASN A 64 -27.78 -6.58 0.88
C ASN A 64 -26.72 -7.63 0.51
N LEU A 65 -26.58 -7.97 -0.77
CA LEU A 65 -25.53 -8.88 -1.26
C LEU A 65 -24.12 -8.30 -1.02
N LEU A 66 -23.91 -7.00 -1.28
CA LEU A 66 -22.63 -6.33 -1.01
C LEU A 66 -22.29 -6.29 0.48
N ARG A 67 -23.27 -6.01 1.34
CA ARG A 67 -23.08 -6.07 2.80
C ARG A 67 -22.68 -7.47 3.25
N LEU A 68 -23.35 -8.50 2.75
CA LEU A 68 -23.02 -9.89 3.08
C LEU A 68 -21.63 -10.28 2.56
N ALA A 69 -21.30 -9.92 1.32
CA ALA A 69 -19.99 -10.16 0.72
C ALA A 69 -18.86 -9.51 1.54
N SER A 70 -19.03 -8.25 1.93
CA SER A 70 -18.05 -7.51 2.76
C SER A 70 -17.85 -8.16 4.13
N ARG A 71 -18.94 -8.61 4.78
CA ARG A 71 -18.85 -9.34 6.06
C ARG A 71 -18.10 -10.66 5.92
N ILE A 72 -18.39 -11.42 4.86
CA ILE A 72 -17.71 -12.71 4.60
C ILE A 72 -16.24 -12.48 4.29
N ASP A 73 -15.91 -11.45 3.51
CA ASP A 73 -14.52 -11.12 3.18
C ASP A 73 -13.71 -10.71 4.41
N ALA A 74 -14.32 -9.93 5.32
CA ALA A 74 -13.71 -9.59 6.61
C ALA A 74 -13.42 -10.84 7.46
N VAL A 75 -14.35 -11.80 7.50
CA VAL A 75 -14.14 -13.08 8.19
C VAL A 75 -13.06 -13.90 7.50
N ALA A 76 -13.07 -13.97 6.16
CA ALA A 76 -12.05 -14.66 5.38
C ALA A 76 -10.64 -14.08 5.63
N SER A 77 -10.52 -12.76 5.75
CA SER A 77 -9.25 -12.10 6.08
C SER A 77 -8.73 -12.52 7.46
N ARG A 78 -9.59 -12.53 8.48
CA ARG A 78 -9.21 -13.03 9.83
C ARG A 78 -8.79 -14.50 9.82
N VAL A 79 -9.52 -15.34 9.07
CA VAL A 79 -9.18 -16.76 8.91
C VAL A 79 -7.85 -16.92 8.17
N GLN A 80 -7.58 -16.12 7.14
CA GLN A 80 -6.29 -16.10 6.44
C GLN A 80 -5.16 -15.80 7.40
N THR A 81 -5.28 -14.77 8.24
CA THR A 81 -4.28 -14.44 9.25
C THR A 81 -4.04 -15.62 10.19
N ALA A 82 -5.11 -16.26 10.68
CA ALA A 82 -4.99 -17.43 11.56
C ALA A 82 -4.30 -18.63 10.87
N VAL A 83 -4.61 -18.88 9.59
CA VAL A 83 -3.94 -19.93 8.79
C VAL A 83 -2.46 -19.62 8.61
N THR A 84 -2.12 -18.37 8.25
CA THR A 84 -0.73 -17.94 8.09
C THR A 84 0.03 -18.05 9.42
N MET A 85 -0.54 -17.57 10.53
CA MET A 85 0.07 -17.69 11.86
C MET A 85 0.30 -19.15 12.25
N ARG A 86 -0.65 -20.05 11.93
CA ARG A 86 -0.49 -21.48 12.17
C ARG A 86 0.65 -22.08 11.35
N SER A 87 0.77 -21.70 10.06
CA SER A 87 1.86 -22.16 9.20
C SER A 87 3.22 -21.65 9.71
N VAL A 88 3.31 -20.37 10.08
CA VAL A 88 4.52 -19.78 10.68
C VAL A 88 4.89 -20.49 11.98
N THR A 89 3.92 -20.76 12.86
CA THR A 89 4.16 -21.49 14.13
C THR A 89 4.67 -22.91 13.86
N GLY A 90 4.11 -23.61 12.86
CA GLY A 90 4.59 -24.93 12.44
C GLY A 90 6.03 -24.90 11.94
N ASN A 91 6.35 -23.95 11.06
CA ASN A 91 7.70 -23.76 10.53
C ASN A 91 8.69 -23.40 11.64
N MET A 92 8.31 -22.50 12.55
CA MET A 92 9.15 -22.08 13.67
C MET A 92 9.41 -23.23 14.64
N SER A 93 8.40 -24.07 14.91
CA SER A 93 8.60 -25.30 15.70
C SER A 93 9.60 -26.26 15.04
N GLN A 94 9.57 -26.38 13.71
CA GLN A 94 10.52 -27.21 12.98
C GLN A 94 11.93 -26.62 13.01
N VAL A 95 12.07 -25.29 12.87
CA VAL A 95 13.36 -24.59 13.01
C VAL A 95 13.92 -24.74 14.43
N ILE A 96 13.11 -24.55 15.47
CA ILE A 96 13.53 -24.71 16.87
C ILE A 96 14.04 -26.13 17.11
N ARG A 97 13.34 -27.18 16.61
CA ARG A 97 13.83 -28.57 16.71
C ARG A 97 15.15 -28.79 15.98
N GLY A 98 15.32 -28.18 14.80
CA GLY A 98 16.59 -28.22 14.07
C GLY A 98 17.72 -27.51 14.80
N MET A 99 17.39 -26.37 15.43
CA MET A 99 18.32 -25.57 16.22
C MET A 99 18.70 -26.28 17.52
N ASP A 100 17.78 -26.90 18.26
CA ASP A 100 18.08 -27.71 19.45
C ASP A 100 19.08 -28.82 19.13
N LYS A 101 18.91 -29.48 17.97
CA LYS A 101 19.83 -30.54 17.51
C LYS A 101 21.19 -29.99 17.08
N ALA A 102 21.23 -28.80 16.48
CA ALA A 102 22.48 -28.10 16.14
C ALA A 102 23.20 -27.57 17.40
N LEU A 103 22.47 -27.09 18.40
CA LEU A 103 23.00 -26.62 19.68
C LEU A 103 23.57 -27.78 20.50
N GLN A 104 22.98 -28.98 20.44
CA GLN A 104 23.57 -30.18 21.03
C GLN A 104 24.89 -30.62 20.37
N THR A 105 25.14 -30.20 19.14
CA THR A 105 26.38 -30.50 18.39
C THR A 105 27.35 -29.31 18.30
N MET A 106 27.02 -28.17 18.95
CA MET A 106 27.89 -26.99 18.98
C MET A 106 29.14 -27.27 19.83
N ASN A 107 30.23 -27.65 19.17
CA ASN A 107 31.57 -27.47 19.72
C ASN A 107 31.91 -25.96 19.66
N LEU A 108 32.10 -25.34 20.83
CA LEU A 108 32.50 -23.93 21.00
C LEU A 108 33.66 -23.52 20.09
N GLU A 109 34.57 -24.45 19.80
CA GLU A 109 35.76 -24.25 18.96
C GLU A 109 35.41 -23.96 17.48
N ARG A 110 34.33 -24.56 16.95
CA ARG A 110 33.84 -24.26 15.59
C ARG A 110 33.13 -22.92 15.50
N ILE A 111 32.53 -22.45 16.60
CA ILE A 111 31.87 -21.14 16.64
C ILE A 111 32.92 -20.03 16.58
N SER A 112 34.03 -20.17 17.30
CA SER A 112 35.16 -19.23 17.23
C SER A 112 35.67 -19.11 15.79
N MET A 113 35.94 -20.24 15.12
CA MET A 113 36.40 -20.23 13.71
C MET A 113 35.40 -19.62 12.73
N VAL A 114 34.10 -19.78 12.95
CA VAL A 114 33.07 -19.19 12.07
C VAL A 114 32.91 -17.69 12.34
N MET A 115 33.08 -17.24 13.59
CA MET A 115 33.06 -15.81 13.92
C MET A 115 34.28 -15.08 13.37
N ASP A 116 35.47 -15.65 13.48
CA ASP A 116 36.69 -15.08 12.87
C ASP A 116 36.53 -14.95 11.34
N LYS A 117 35.90 -15.95 10.70
CA LYS A 117 35.63 -15.93 9.25
C LYS A 117 34.48 -14.99 8.85
N PHE A 118 33.53 -14.75 9.75
CA PHE A 118 32.45 -13.78 9.54
C PHE A 118 33.00 -12.35 9.63
N GLU A 119 33.87 -12.07 10.60
CA GLU A 119 34.53 -10.77 10.74
C GLU A 119 35.37 -10.44 9.50
N SER A 120 36.17 -11.39 9.00
CA SER A 120 36.94 -11.18 7.77
C SER A 120 36.04 -10.94 6.54
N GLN A 121 34.93 -11.68 6.41
CA GLN A 121 34.00 -11.51 5.28
C GLN A 121 33.19 -10.21 5.38
N PHE A 122 32.91 -9.74 6.59
CA PHE A 122 32.21 -8.48 6.83
C PHE A 122 33.14 -7.30 6.55
N GLU A 123 34.41 -7.38 6.93
CA GLU A 123 35.44 -6.39 6.60
C GLU A 123 35.64 -6.28 5.07
N ASP A 124 35.69 -7.41 4.35
CA ASP A 124 35.75 -7.42 2.88
C ASP A 124 34.49 -6.81 2.23
N LEU A 125 33.31 -7.08 2.79
CA LEU A 125 32.06 -6.53 2.29
C LEU A 125 31.98 -5.02 2.53
N ASP A 126 32.39 -4.54 3.71
CA ASP A 126 32.45 -3.12 4.02
C ASP A 126 33.49 -2.41 3.14
N ALA A 127 34.68 -2.99 2.95
CA ALA A 127 35.70 -2.46 2.04
C ALA A 127 35.22 -2.40 0.58
N SER A 128 34.53 -3.44 0.10
CA SER A 128 33.97 -3.46 -1.26
C SER A 128 32.79 -2.52 -1.44
N THR A 129 31.95 -2.33 -0.41
CA THR A 129 30.85 -1.37 -0.41
C THR A 129 31.38 0.06 -0.40
N ASN A 130 32.38 0.37 0.44
CA ASN A 130 33.04 1.67 0.44
C ASN A 130 33.73 1.97 -0.90
N TYR A 131 34.38 0.98 -1.52
CA TYR A 131 34.98 1.14 -2.85
C TYR A 131 33.91 1.32 -3.95
N TYR A 132 32.82 0.57 -3.87
CA TYR A 132 31.69 0.67 -4.79
C TYR A 132 30.97 2.02 -4.64
N GLU A 133 30.74 2.50 -3.42
CA GLU A 133 30.13 3.78 -3.13
C GLU A 133 31.03 4.93 -3.60
N ALA A 134 32.33 4.87 -3.36
CA ALA A 134 33.29 5.87 -3.87
C ALA A 134 33.33 5.90 -5.41
N THR A 135 33.30 4.74 -6.06
CA THR A 135 33.31 4.64 -7.54
C THR A 135 31.96 5.08 -8.13
N THR A 136 30.86 4.69 -7.49
CA THR A 136 29.49 4.99 -7.93
C THR A 136 29.13 6.45 -7.70
N ASN A 137 29.56 7.07 -6.61
CA ASN A 137 29.40 8.52 -6.40
C ASN A 137 30.13 9.33 -7.47
N ASN A 138 31.30 8.86 -7.94
CA ASN A 138 32.04 9.50 -9.03
C ASN A 138 31.33 9.35 -10.39
N VAL A 139 30.74 8.17 -10.66
CA VAL A 139 29.98 7.91 -11.89
C VAL A 139 28.62 8.63 -11.89
N ASN A 140 27.90 8.64 -10.75
CA ASN A 140 26.60 9.29 -10.60
C ASN A 140 26.71 10.81 -10.69
N ALA A 141 27.80 11.42 -10.23
CA ALA A 141 28.04 12.85 -10.42
C ALA A 141 28.07 13.28 -11.90
N LEU A 142 28.37 12.35 -12.81
CA LEU A 142 28.38 12.60 -14.26
C LEU A 142 27.01 12.36 -14.93
N THR A 143 26.20 11.42 -14.43
CA THR A 143 24.92 11.04 -15.03
C THR A 143 23.70 11.66 -14.37
N THR A 144 23.84 12.17 -13.15
CA THR A 144 22.75 12.73 -12.36
C THR A 144 23.25 13.99 -11.65
N PRO A 145 23.22 15.16 -12.34
CA PRO A 145 23.65 16.42 -11.75
C PRO A 145 22.80 16.74 -10.51
N GLN A 146 23.46 17.11 -9.42
CA GLN A 146 22.80 17.35 -8.13
C GLN A 146 21.73 18.45 -8.22
N ASP A 147 21.96 19.46 -9.07
CA ASP A 147 21.01 20.55 -9.34
C ASP A 147 19.65 20.04 -9.86
N GLN A 148 19.63 18.99 -10.69
CA GLN A 148 18.38 18.41 -11.21
C GLN A 148 17.63 17.58 -10.16
N VAL A 149 18.36 17.00 -9.21
CA VAL A 149 17.76 16.25 -8.09
C VAL A 149 17.17 17.22 -7.08
N ASP A 150 17.87 18.32 -6.79
CA ASP A 150 17.41 19.37 -5.88
C ASP A 150 16.18 20.10 -6.45
N GLU A 151 16.15 20.37 -7.76
CA GLU A 151 14.97 20.93 -8.43
C GLU A 151 13.76 19.99 -8.37
N LEU A 152 13.96 18.69 -8.63
CA LEU A 152 12.88 17.70 -8.52
C LEU A 152 12.40 17.53 -7.07
N MET A 153 13.32 17.53 -6.10
CA MET A 153 12.98 17.48 -4.68
C MET A 153 12.18 18.71 -4.25
N SER A 154 12.53 19.90 -4.75
CA SER A 154 11.75 21.12 -4.50
C SER A 154 10.36 21.03 -5.13
N GLN A 155 10.24 20.54 -6.38
CA GLN A 155 8.95 20.36 -7.05
C GLN A 155 8.06 19.37 -6.31
N VAL A 156 8.61 18.22 -5.88
CA VAL A 156 7.86 17.21 -5.11
C VAL A 156 7.52 17.71 -3.70
N ALA A 157 8.40 18.48 -3.06
CA ALA A 157 8.11 19.10 -1.77
C ALA A 157 7.02 20.17 -1.87
N ASP A 158 6.99 20.94 -2.96
CA ASP A 158 5.91 21.87 -3.26
C ASP A 158 4.60 21.13 -3.55
N GLU A 159 4.61 20.06 -4.34
CA GLU A 159 3.45 19.21 -4.58
C GLU A 159 2.91 18.59 -3.27
N ALA A 160 3.78 18.03 -2.43
CA ALA A 160 3.39 17.48 -1.13
C ALA A 160 2.92 18.56 -0.14
N GLY A 161 3.53 19.75 -0.18
CA GLY A 161 3.12 20.92 0.59
C GLY A 161 1.79 21.50 0.13
N ILE A 162 1.47 21.38 -1.16
CA ILE A 162 0.19 21.73 -1.76
C ILE A 162 -0.86 20.66 -1.42
N GLU A 163 -0.53 19.37 -1.45
CA GLU A 163 -1.44 18.28 -1.03
C GLU A 163 -1.81 18.40 0.46
N MET A 164 -0.85 18.77 1.33
CA MET A 164 -1.14 19.03 2.75
C MET A 164 -2.01 20.28 2.95
N LYS A 165 -1.83 21.33 2.12
CA LYS A 165 -2.72 22.51 2.11
C LYS A 165 -4.10 22.20 1.52
N GLN A 166 -4.20 21.33 0.52
CA GLN A 166 -5.48 20.90 -0.08
C GLN A 166 -6.26 20.00 0.87
N GLY A 167 -5.60 19.12 1.62
CA GLY A 167 -6.22 18.31 2.68
C GLY A 167 -6.70 19.12 3.89
N LEU A 168 -6.14 20.31 4.12
CA LEU A 168 -6.58 21.24 5.17
C LEU A 168 -7.63 22.26 4.68
N ASN A 169 -7.78 22.47 3.37
CA ASN A 169 -8.78 23.40 2.81
C ASN A 169 -10.22 22.87 2.83
N GLU A 170 -10.47 21.59 3.16
CA GLU A 170 -11.82 21.10 3.48
C GLU A 170 -12.23 21.39 4.93
N THR A 171 -11.33 21.90 5.78
CA THR A 171 -11.67 22.34 7.15
C THR A 171 -11.31 23.81 7.32
N GLN A 172 -12.23 24.70 6.93
CA GLN A 172 -12.15 26.13 7.25
C GLN A 172 -11.98 26.35 8.76
N ILE A 173 -10.79 26.75 9.17
CA ILE A 173 -10.58 27.62 10.33
C ILE A 173 -9.55 28.66 9.91
N GLU A 174 -9.98 29.92 9.82
CA GLU A 174 -9.13 31.08 9.66
C GLU A 174 -8.10 31.14 10.79
N ILE A 175 -6.81 30.98 10.45
CA ILE A 175 -5.72 31.39 11.33
C ILE A 175 -4.78 32.25 10.51
N ASN A 176 -4.90 33.56 10.72
CA ASN A 176 -4.02 34.59 10.20
C ASN A 176 -2.62 34.40 10.83
N ALA A 177 -1.65 33.92 10.05
CA ALA A 177 -0.24 33.87 10.44
C ALA A 177 0.64 34.35 9.27
N PRO A 178 1.68 35.16 9.55
CA PRO A 178 2.40 35.89 8.52
C PRO A 178 3.32 34.94 7.73
N VAL A 179 3.25 35.06 6.41
CA VAL A 179 4.14 34.38 5.47
C VAL A 179 5.52 35.05 5.59
N VAL A 180 6.46 34.41 6.29
CA VAL A 180 7.87 34.78 6.22
C VAL A 180 8.39 34.20 4.90
N GLY A 181 8.39 35.04 3.87
CA GLY A 181 9.06 34.75 2.61
C GLY A 181 10.52 34.41 2.86
N ILE A 182 10.98 33.31 2.27
CA ILE A 182 12.40 33.00 2.15
C ILE A 182 12.94 34.04 1.16
N SER A 183 13.45 35.14 1.69
CA SER A 183 14.00 36.25 0.92
C SER A 183 15.33 35.86 0.28
N GLU A 184 15.49 36.16 -1.01
CA GLU A 184 16.71 36.08 -1.84
C GLU A 184 18.00 36.48 -1.11
N GLU A 185 17.91 37.34 -0.08
CA GLU A 185 19.03 37.70 0.80
C GLU A 185 19.77 36.53 1.47
N LYS A 186 19.11 35.38 1.72
CA LYS A 186 19.78 34.23 2.34
C LYS A 186 20.65 33.46 1.35
N GLU A 187 20.29 33.46 0.07
CA GLU A 187 21.06 32.81 -0.99
C GLU A 187 22.31 33.64 -1.33
N ASP A 188 22.18 34.96 -1.42
CA ASP A 188 23.31 35.86 -1.67
C ASP A 188 24.37 35.79 -0.55
N LYS A 189 23.95 35.74 0.71
CA LYS A 189 24.88 35.62 1.86
C LYS A 189 25.61 34.28 1.91
N LEU A 190 25.00 33.21 1.39
CA LEU A 190 25.64 31.89 1.32
C LEU A 190 26.65 31.85 0.17
N ALA A 191 26.30 32.41 -0.99
CA ALA A 191 27.18 32.54 -2.15
C ALA A 191 28.43 33.38 -1.83
N GLU A 192 28.28 34.45 -1.05
CA GLU A 192 29.38 35.29 -0.60
C GLU A 192 30.31 34.55 0.39
N ARG A 193 29.75 33.77 1.34
CA ARG A 193 30.54 32.92 2.25
C ARG A 193 31.33 31.83 1.52
N LEU A 194 30.74 31.22 0.49
CA LEU A 194 31.42 30.21 -0.32
C LEU A 194 32.55 30.81 -1.17
N ARG A 195 32.40 32.05 -1.65
CA ARG A 195 33.49 32.78 -2.31
C ARG A 195 34.63 33.13 -1.36
N ALA A 196 34.31 33.49 -0.11
CA ALA A 196 35.32 33.81 0.90
C ALA A 196 36.16 32.60 1.34
N LEU A 197 35.62 31.38 1.22
CA LEU A 197 36.32 30.12 1.51
C LEU A 197 37.18 29.59 0.35
N ARG A 198 37.11 30.22 -0.83
CA ARG A 198 37.84 29.81 -2.04
C ARG A 198 39.14 30.58 -2.27
N ASN A 199 39.47 31.57 -1.43
CA ASN A 199 40.76 32.28 -1.43
C ASN A 199 41.63 31.82 -0.26
#